data_AF-R7SMA8-F1
#
_entry.id   AF-R7SMA8-F1
#
_cell.length_a   1.000
_cell.length_b   1.000
_cell.length_c   1.000
_cell.angle_alpha   90.00
_cell.angle_beta   90.00
_cell.angle_gamma   90.00
#
_symmetry.space_group_name_H-M   'P 1'
#
loop_
_entity.id
_entity.type
_entity.pdbx_description
1 polymer ?
#
loop_
_entity_poly.entity_id
_entity_poly.type
_entity_poly.pdbx_seq_one_letter_code
_entity_poly.pdbx_strand_id
1 'polypeptide(L)' 'MARRAPAAVSPFGVPQRRAIQDPNESAFSRFLREEIFSPENIEGNLKIVTSVVVFFGGIAAMRTWGELMIPA' A
#
# COMPACT_ATOMS: atom_id res chain seq x y z
N MET A 1 11.21 38.60 -14.78
CA MET A 1 11.76 37.28 -14.38
C MET A 1 11.86 37.24 -12.85
N ALA A 2 10.93 36.58 -12.17
CA ALA A 2 10.99 36.42 -10.71
C ALA A 2 11.75 35.13 -10.37
N ARG A 3 12.94 35.24 -9.77
CA ARG A 3 13.74 34.10 -9.32
C ARG A 3 13.22 33.67 -7.94
N ARG A 4 12.55 32.51 -7.86
CA ARG A 4 12.06 31.94 -6.60
C ARG A 4 13.27 31.38 -5.82
N ALA A 5 13.47 31.83 -4.59
CA ALA A 5 14.55 31.36 -3.72
C ALA A 5 14.32 29.89 -3.30
N PRO A 6 15.39 29.07 -3.17
CA PRO A 6 15.25 27.70 -2.68
C PRO A 6 14.81 27.68 -1.22
N ALA A 7 13.88 26.77 -0.89
CA ALA A 7 13.38 26.60 0.47
C ALA A 7 14.53 26.22 1.42
N ALA A 8 14.64 26.94 2.54
CA ALA A 8 15.66 26.72 3.55
C ALA A 8 15.58 25.28 4.10
N VAL A 9 16.71 24.57 4.07
CA VAL A 9 16.86 23.26 4.71
C VAL A 9 16.95 23.49 6.21
N SER A 10 15.90 23.12 6.95
CA SER A 10 15.91 23.23 8.41
C SER A 10 16.77 22.10 9.01
N PRO A 11 17.77 22.38 9.87
CA PRO A 11 18.67 21.36 10.44
C PRO A 11 17.96 20.41 11.42
N PHE A 12 16.72 20.71 11.81
CA PHE A 12 15.86 19.88 12.66
C PHE A 12 14.62 19.36 11.92
N GLY A 13 14.57 19.52 10.60
CA GLY A 13 13.46 19.03 9.79
C GLY A 13 13.49 17.50 9.73
N VAL A 14 12.43 16.85 10.23
CA VAL A 14 12.11 15.47 9.86
C VAL A 14 12.23 15.40 8.34
N PRO A 15 12.99 14.46 7.74
CA PRO A 15 13.10 14.38 6.30
C PRO A 15 11.69 14.24 5.76
N GLN A 16 11.17 15.32 5.15
CA GLN A 16 10.00 15.21 4.30
C GLN A 16 10.44 14.30 3.18
N ARG A 17 10.09 13.02 3.32
CA ARG A 17 10.23 12.03 2.27
C ARG A 17 9.34 12.55 1.14
N ARG A 18 9.92 13.38 0.27
CA ARG A 18 9.31 13.75 -1.00
C ARG A 18 9.01 12.41 -1.64
N ALA A 19 7.74 12.04 -1.70
CA ALA A 19 7.31 10.94 -2.53
C ALA A 19 7.69 11.35 -3.95
N ILE A 20 8.85 10.89 -4.40
CA ILE A 20 9.30 11.07 -5.76
C ILE A 20 8.28 10.31 -6.58
N GLN A 21 7.32 11.03 -7.17
CA GLN A 21 6.42 10.48 -8.17
C GLN A 21 7.31 10.14 -9.36
N ASP A 22 7.73 8.88 -9.44
CA ASP A 22 8.50 8.38 -10.56
C ASP A 22 7.56 8.27 -11.76
N PRO A 23 7.78 9.04 -12.84
CA PRO A 23 6.93 8.98 -14.03
C PRO A 23 6.97 7.61 -14.74
N ASN A 24 7.94 6.73 -14.41
CA ASN A 24 7.98 5.36 -14.92
C ASN A 24 7.23 4.36 -14.02
N GLU A 25 6.58 4.84 -12.97
CA GLU A 25 5.90 3.95 -12.04
C GLU A 25 4.58 3.42 -12.61
N SER A 26 4.37 2.12 -12.48
CA SER A 26 3.12 1.50 -12.88
C SER A 26 1.97 1.99 -11.99
N ALA A 27 0.77 2.11 -12.58
CA ALA A 27 -0.44 2.50 -11.84
C ALA A 27 -0.71 1.58 -10.63
N PHE A 28 -0.32 0.31 -10.73
CA PHE A 28 -0.39 -0.66 -9.65
C PHE A 28 0.59 -0.33 -8.51
N SER A 29 1.87 -0.07 -8.82
CA SER A 29 2.85 0.34 -7.80
C SER A 29 2.42 1.62 -7.09
N ARG A 30 1.92 2.59 -7.86
CA ARG A 30 1.40 3.84 -7.31
C ARG A 30 0.22 3.60 -6.38
N PHE A 31 -0.74 2.76 -6.77
CA PHE A 31 -1.87 2.36 -5.94
C PHE A 31 -1.42 1.69 -4.63
N LEU A 32 -0.48 0.74 -4.68
CA LEU A 32 0.03 0.10 -3.46
C LEU A 32 0.63 1.14 -2.50
N ARG A 33 1.43 2.07 -3.01
CA ARG A 33 2.04 3.12 -2.18
C ARG A 33 1.00 4.07 -1.58
N GLU A 34 0.03 4.50 -2.38
CA GLU A 34 -0.94 5.53 -2.00
C GLU A 34 -2.09 4.97 -1.15
N GLU A 35 -2.56 3.76 -1.47
CA GLU A 35 -3.77 3.19 -0.86
C GLU A 35 -3.46 2.07 0.13
N ILE A 36 -2.32 1.38 0.06
CA ILE A 36 -1.99 0.32 1.04
C ILE A 36 -0.98 0.81 2.07
N PHE A 37 0.05 1.53 1.62
CA PHE A 37 1.17 1.93 2.45
C PHE A 37 1.17 3.42 2.83
N SER A 38 0.06 4.15 2.67
CA SER A 38 -0.06 5.52 3.17
C SER A 38 0.12 5.57 4.68
N PRO A 39 1.05 6.38 5.22
CA PRO A 39 1.35 6.39 6.65
C PRO A 39 0.16 6.85 7.51
N GLU A 40 -0.68 7.76 7.01
CA GLU A 40 -1.88 8.24 7.71
C GLU A 40 -2.97 7.17 7.94
N ASN A 41 -3.07 6.18 7.06
CA ASN A 41 -4.17 5.19 7.08
C ASN A 41 -3.68 3.73 7.07
N ILE A 42 -2.40 3.49 7.35
CA ILE A 42 -1.77 2.17 7.18
C ILE A 42 -2.49 1.07 7.98
N GLU A 43 -2.98 1.39 9.17
CA GLU A 43 -3.71 0.42 10.01
C GLU A 43 -5.06 0.04 9.40
N GLY A 44 -5.81 1.03 8.87
CA GLY A 44 -7.11 0.80 8.23
C GLY A 44 -6.95 0.04 6.91
N ASN A 45 -6.00 0.48 6.09
CA ASN A 45 -5.78 -0.09 4.75
C ASN A 45 -5.25 -1.52 4.85
N LEU A 46 -4.37 -1.81 5.81
CA LEU A 46 -3.91 -3.17 6.07
C LEU A 46 -5.05 -4.10 6.51
N LYS A 47 -6.00 -3.62 7.33
CA LYS A 47 -7.18 -4.40 7.71
C LYS A 47 -8.06 -4.74 6.51
N ILE A 48 -8.25 -3.79 5.59
CA ILE A 48 -9.02 -4.00 4.35
C ILE A 48 -8.31 -5.03 3.46
N VAL A 49 -7.01 -4.87 3.23
CA VAL A 49 -6.23 -5.83 2.42
C VAL A 49 -6.28 -7.21 3.05
N THR A 50 -6.08 -7.30 4.36
CA THR A 50 -6.13 -8.58 5.09
C THR A 50 -7.51 -9.23 4.96
N SER A 51 -8.60 -8.47 5.10
CA SER A 51 -9.95 -9.03 5.00
C SER A 51 -10.25 -9.53 3.59
N VAL A 52 -9.87 -8.78 2.55
CA VAL A 52 -10.01 -9.21 1.16
C VAL A 52 -9.20 -10.49 0.89
N VAL A 53 -7.93 -10.53 1.33
CA VAL A 53 -7.05 -11.69 1.14
C VAL A 53 -7.60 -12.92 1.85
N VAL A 54 -8.03 -12.79 3.12
CA VAL A 54 -8.60 -13.92 3.87
C VAL A 54 -9.90 -14.41 3.25
N PHE A 55 -10.77 -13.51 2.80
CA PHE A 55 -12.04 -13.88 2.17
C PHE A 55 -11.82 -14.70 0.89
N PHE A 56 -11.09 -14.15 -0.08
CA PHE A 56 -10.84 -14.85 -1.34
C PHE A 56 -9.91 -16.05 -1.16
N GLY A 57 -8.93 -15.96 -0.27
CA GLY A 57 -8.06 -17.08 0.10
C GLY A 57 -8.83 -18.24 0.70
N GLY A 58 -9.80 -17.97 1.58
CA GLY A 58 -10.69 -19.00 2.14
C GLY A 58 -11.55 -19.68 1.08
N ILE A 59 -12.12 -18.91 0.14
CA ILE A 59 -12.86 -19.48 -1.00
C ILE A 59 -11.96 -20.37 -1.86
N ALA A 60 -10.76 -19.90 -2.21
CA ALA A 60 -9.80 -20.66 -3.01
C ALA A 60 -9.38 -21.93 -2.27
N ALA A 61 -9.14 -21.85 -0.97
CA ALA A 61 -8.77 -22.99 -0.14
C ALA A 61 -9.89 -24.05 -0.10
N MET A 62 -11.14 -23.64 0.11
CA MET A 62 -12.28 -24.55 0.10
C MET A 62 -12.50 -25.17 -1.27
N ARG A 63 -12.33 -24.41 -2.36
CA ARG A 63 -12.46 -24.96 -3.73
C ARG A 63 -11.35 -25.93 -4.11
N THR A 64 -10.17 -25.80 -3.53
CA THR A 64 -9.00 -26.60 -3.90
C THR A 64 -8.83 -27.82 -2.99
N TRP A 65 -9.09 -27.65 -1.69
CA TRP A 65 -8.82 -28.65 -0.67
C TRP A 65 -10.06 -29.07 0.13
N GLY A 66 -11.23 -28.49 -0.14
CA GLY A 66 -12.45 -28.77 0.62
C GLY A 66 -12.83 -30.25 0.62
N GLU A 67 -12.66 -30.95 -0.50
CA GLU A 67 -12.93 -32.40 -0.57
C GLU A 67 -12.00 -33.23 0.32
N LEU A 68 -10.74 -32.80 0.49
CA LEU A 68 -9.78 -33.46 1.38
C LEU A 68 -10.13 -33.26 2.87
N MET A 69 -10.97 -32.27 3.19
CA MET A 69 -11.38 -31.95 4.56
C MET A 69 -12.64 -32.72 4.99
N ILE A 70 -13.28 -33.48 4.10
CA ILE A 70 -14.43 -34.30 4.41
C ILE A 70 -13.94 -35.69 4.84
N PRO A 71 -14.13 -36.11 6.10
CA PRO A 71 -13.79 -37.47 6.51
C PRO A 71 -14.73 -38.49 5.86
N ALA A 72 -14.19 -39.68 5.56
CA ALA A 72 -14.88 -40.78 4.89
C ALA A 72 -16.11 -41.30 5.67
#